data_AF-A0A1J8QXM2-F1
#
_entry.id   AF-A0A1J8QXM2-F1
#
_cell.length_a   1.000
_cell.length_b   1.000
_cell.length_c   1.000
_cell.angle_alpha   90.00
_cell.angle_beta   90.00
_cell.angle_gamma   90.00
#
_symmetry.space_group_name_H-M   'P 1'
#
loop_
_entity.id
_entity.type
_entity.pdbx_description
1 polymer ?
#
loop_
_entity_poly.entity_id
_entity_poly.type
_entity_poly.pdbx_seq_one_letter_code
_entity_poly.pdbx_strand_id
1 'polypeptide(L)'
;MIRDARTLCVAQYWRGYDSNGRRMPLHWALFAISNADPDSIKASSSGQEHADQVDHWGTCFQAIGNIDTFTYSCTEDECMEILAEGYRGCLLVGNIDSFSPDVDTLLQRVTVWRGREDWNCQNWVLGALERLKACNYVASNVTADGVRNELEDILKNWKE
;
A
#
# COMPACT_ATOMS: atom_id res chain seq x y z
N MET A 1 11.85 12.93 -20.39
CA MET A 1 12.49 12.67 -19.09
C MET A 1 11.55 11.80 -18.29
N ILE A 2 11.88 10.53 -18.09
CA ILE A 2 11.17 9.71 -17.12
C ILE A 2 11.49 10.33 -15.76
N ARG A 3 10.47 10.75 -15.02
CA ARG A 3 10.69 11.18 -13.63
C ARG A 3 11.06 9.92 -12.86
N ASP A 4 12.26 9.87 -12.29
CA ASP A 4 12.65 8.82 -11.33
C ASP A 4 11.97 9.02 -9.97
N ALA A 5 11.31 10.16 -9.78
CA ALA A 5 10.54 10.42 -8.59
C ALA A 5 9.34 9.47 -8.50
N ARG A 6 9.07 8.98 -7.29
CA ARG A 6 7.92 8.12 -6.97
C ARG A 6 7.20 8.62 -5.75
N THR A 7 5.88 8.67 -5.82
CA THR A 7 5.04 8.96 -4.66
C THR A 7 4.71 7.64 -3.96
N LEU A 8 5.02 7.54 -2.66
CA LEU A 8 4.75 6.34 -1.87
C LEU A 8 3.39 6.44 -1.19
N CYS A 9 2.55 5.42 -1.37
CA CYS A 9 1.29 5.31 -0.65
C CYS A 9 0.99 3.87 -0.22
N VAL A 10 0.23 3.73 0.86
CA VAL A 10 -0.36 2.46 1.27
C VAL A 10 -1.79 2.42 0.74
N ALA A 11 -2.06 1.52 -0.19
CA ALA A 11 -3.39 1.27 -0.71
C ALA A 11 -4.09 0.16 0.08
N GLN A 12 -5.39 0.28 0.27
CA GLN A 12 -6.20 -0.72 0.96
C GLN A 12 -7.34 -1.26 0.10
N TYR A 13 -7.56 -2.56 0.16
CA TYR A 13 -8.53 -3.26 -0.67
C TYR A 13 -9.43 -4.19 0.14
N TRP A 14 -10.70 -4.19 -0.21
CA TRP A 14 -11.71 -5.14 0.26
C TRP A 14 -11.39 -6.56 -0.22
N ARG A 15 -11.53 -7.52 0.68
CA ARG A 15 -11.25 -8.95 0.42
C ARG A 15 -12.45 -9.87 0.52
N GLY A 16 -13.63 -9.33 0.86
CA GLY A 16 -14.81 -10.14 1.13
C GLY A 16 -14.86 -10.72 2.54
N TYR A 17 -15.57 -11.84 2.63
CA TYR A 17 -15.83 -12.58 3.86
C TYR A 17 -15.16 -13.95 3.80
N ASP A 18 -14.77 -14.48 4.94
CA ASP A 18 -14.29 -15.86 5.07
C ASP A 18 -15.44 -16.87 4.96
N SER A 19 -15.11 -18.16 4.98
CA SER A 19 -16.11 -19.25 4.91
C SER A 19 -17.09 -19.28 6.08
N ASN A 20 -16.81 -18.57 7.17
CA ASN A 20 -17.68 -18.42 8.34
C ASN A 20 -18.52 -17.14 8.28
N GLY A 21 -18.45 -16.38 7.18
CA GLY A 21 -19.14 -15.10 7.02
C GLY A 21 -18.51 -13.95 7.81
N ARG A 22 -17.29 -14.12 8.35
CA ARG A 22 -16.57 -13.04 9.03
C ARG A 22 -15.84 -12.20 8.01
N ARG A 23 -15.89 -10.88 8.16
CA ARG A 23 -15.15 -9.95 7.31
C ARG A 23 -13.67 -10.26 7.39
N MET A 24 -13.03 -10.45 6.23
CA MET A 24 -11.58 -10.61 6.18
C MET A 24 -10.90 -9.27 6.46
N PRO A 25 -9.72 -9.26 7.10
CA PRO A 25 -8.89 -8.05 7.19
C PRO A 25 -8.67 -7.46 5.79
N LEU A 26 -8.70 -6.14 5.66
CA LEU A 26 -8.39 -5.48 4.39
C LEU A 26 -7.00 -5.88 3.90
N HIS A 27 -6.86 -6.04 2.60
CA HIS A 27 -5.55 -6.19 1.99
C HIS A 27 -4.85 -4.84 1.97
N TRP A 28 -3.61 -4.76 2.44
CA TRP A 28 -2.77 -3.59 2.26
C TRP A 28 -1.63 -3.90 1.31
N ALA A 29 -1.34 -2.96 0.42
CA ALA A 29 -0.19 -2.98 -0.47
C ALA A 29 0.51 -1.62 -0.44
N LEU A 30 1.83 -1.63 -0.63
CA LEU A 30 2.64 -0.44 -0.76
C LEU A 30 2.85 -0.15 -2.25
N PHE A 31 2.56 1.06 -2.68
CA PHE A 31 2.78 1.50 -4.05
C PHE A 31 3.89 2.56 -4.11
N ALA A 32 4.69 2.47 -5.16
CA ALA A 32 5.57 3.53 -5.64
C ALA A 32 5.03 4.05 -6.97
N ILE A 33 4.20 5.10 -6.90
CA ILE A 33 3.46 5.66 -8.04
C ILE A 33 4.37 6.55 -8.88
N SER A 34 4.34 6.34 -10.20
CA SER A 34 5.22 6.97 -11.18
C SER A 34 4.63 8.18 -11.91
N ASN A 35 3.30 8.27 -11.94
CA ASN A 35 2.56 9.26 -12.71
C ASN A 35 1.69 10.19 -11.85
N ALA A 36 1.93 10.25 -10.54
CA ALA A 36 1.19 11.08 -9.59
C ALA A 36 2.13 11.84 -8.66
N ASP A 37 1.74 13.05 -8.31
CA ASP A 37 2.36 13.80 -7.21
C ASP A 37 1.57 13.59 -5.90
N PRO A 38 2.09 14.08 -4.76
CA PRO A 38 1.41 13.95 -3.48
C PRO A 38 -0.02 14.54 -3.43
N ASP A 39 -0.31 15.57 -4.22
CA ASP A 39 -1.61 16.24 -4.16
C ASP A 39 -2.66 15.46 -4.96
N SER A 40 -2.27 14.90 -6.10
CA SER A 40 -3.06 13.92 -6.88
C SER A 40 -3.43 12.70 -6.04
N ILE A 41 -2.47 12.08 -5.33
CA ILE A 41 -2.75 10.94 -4.43
C ILE A 41 -3.71 11.31 -3.30
N LYS A 42 -3.55 12.49 -2.68
CA LYS A 42 -4.47 12.94 -1.62
C LYS A 42 -5.88 13.17 -2.14
N ALA A 43 -6.02 13.72 -3.34
CA ALA A 43 -7.32 13.97 -3.95
C ALA A 43 -8.08 12.66 -4.22
N SER A 44 -7.36 11.59 -4.57
CA SER A 44 -7.92 10.27 -4.89
C SER A 44 -7.84 9.26 -3.72
N SER A 45 -7.63 9.76 -2.50
CA SER A 45 -7.38 8.94 -1.31
C SER A 45 -8.60 8.17 -0.80
N SER A 46 -9.84 8.59 -1.11
CA SER A 46 -11.07 7.97 -0.57
C SER A 46 -11.81 7.03 -1.53
N GLY A 47 -11.17 6.60 -2.62
CA GLY A 47 -11.46 5.29 -3.23
C GLY A 47 -12.67 5.13 -4.16
N GLN A 48 -13.13 6.15 -4.89
CA GLN A 48 -14.13 5.87 -5.94
C GLN A 48 -14.20 6.88 -7.09
N GLU A 49 -14.05 8.16 -6.81
CA GLU A 49 -13.85 9.16 -7.84
C GLU A 49 -12.36 9.46 -7.85
N HIS A 50 -11.67 9.09 -8.94
CA HIS A 50 -10.38 9.70 -9.26
C HIS A 50 -10.65 11.19 -9.37
N ALA A 51 -10.48 11.94 -8.27
CA ALA A 51 -10.87 13.34 -8.23
C ALA A 51 -10.08 14.16 -9.26
N ASP A 52 -8.92 13.64 -9.65
CA ASP A 52 -8.05 14.11 -10.72
C ASP A 52 -8.28 13.43 -12.08
N GLN A 53 -9.13 12.41 -12.17
CA GLN A 53 -9.40 11.59 -13.37
C GLN A 53 -8.15 10.88 -13.91
N VAL A 54 -7.21 10.52 -13.02
CA VAL A 54 -5.96 9.83 -13.37
C VAL A 54 -5.93 8.44 -12.73
N ASP A 55 -5.61 7.44 -13.54
CA ASP A 55 -5.23 6.12 -13.03
C ASP A 55 -3.80 6.19 -12.47
N HIS A 56 -3.57 5.69 -11.26
CA HIS A 56 -2.26 5.77 -10.63
C HIS A 56 -1.45 4.50 -10.87
N TRP A 57 -0.44 4.60 -11.73
CA TRP A 57 0.40 3.50 -12.18
C TRP A 57 1.76 3.53 -11.50
N GLY A 58 2.23 2.37 -11.05
CA GLY A 58 3.54 2.26 -10.42
C GLY A 58 3.94 0.84 -10.09
N THR A 59 4.90 0.72 -9.19
CA THR A 59 5.33 -0.59 -8.67
C THR A 59 4.53 -0.91 -7.41
N CYS A 60 3.85 -2.06 -7.41
CA CYS A 60 3.12 -2.61 -6.28
C CYS A 60 3.98 -3.61 -5.51
N PHE A 61 4.08 -3.42 -4.19
CA PHE A 61 4.79 -4.28 -3.27
C PHE A 61 3.83 -4.81 -2.20
N GLN A 62 3.79 -6.12 -2.01
CA GLN A 62 2.81 -6.73 -1.14
C GLN A 62 3.24 -8.10 -0.61
N ALA A 63 2.64 -8.48 0.52
CA ALA A 63 2.55 -9.88 0.90
C ALA A 63 1.21 -10.45 0.42
N ILE A 64 1.26 -11.46 -0.45
CA ILE A 64 0.09 -12.13 -1.02
C ILE A 64 -0.05 -13.55 -0.49
N GLY A 65 -1.27 -14.09 -0.53
CA GLY A 65 -1.59 -15.44 -0.06
C GLY A 65 -2.47 -15.44 1.18
N ASN A 66 -2.36 -16.53 1.95
CA ASN A 66 -3.06 -16.74 3.22
C ASN A 66 -2.07 -17.22 4.29
N ILE A 67 -2.57 -17.52 5.49
CA ILE A 67 -1.77 -17.90 6.66
C ILE A 67 -0.70 -18.95 6.34
N ASP A 68 -0.97 -19.90 5.44
CA ASP A 68 -0.05 -20.99 5.09
C ASP A 68 0.85 -20.67 3.89
N THR A 69 0.44 -19.73 3.03
CA THR A 69 1.04 -19.51 1.71
C THR A 69 1.65 -18.13 1.52
N PHE A 70 1.63 -17.27 2.54
CA PHE A 70 2.11 -15.89 2.41
C PHE A 70 3.50 -15.81 1.76
N THR A 71 3.62 -14.94 0.76
CA THR A 71 4.86 -14.66 0.05
C THR A 71 4.95 -13.18 -0.34
N TYR A 72 6.17 -12.67 -0.46
CA TYR A 72 6.41 -11.38 -1.07
C TYR A 72 6.11 -11.42 -2.57
N SER A 73 5.53 -10.34 -3.09
CA SER A 73 5.27 -10.11 -4.51
C SER A 73 5.57 -8.65 -4.82
N CYS A 74 6.23 -8.45 -5.97
CA CYS A 74 6.51 -7.17 -6.57
C CYS A 74 5.98 -7.22 -8.01
N THR A 75 5.16 -6.24 -8.38
CA THR A 75 4.62 -6.12 -9.73
C THR A 75 4.85 -4.70 -10.24
N GLU A 76 5.54 -4.58 -11.37
CA GLU A 76 5.75 -3.31 -12.07
C GLU A 76 4.54 -2.99 -12.95
N ASP A 77 4.37 -1.70 -13.28
CA ASP A 77 3.28 -1.20 -14.13
C ASP A 77 1.89 -1.65 -13.67
N GLU A 78 1.69 -1.67 -12.35
CA GLU A 78 0.42 -2.01 -11.71
C GLU A 78 -0.39 -0.74 -11.44
N CYS A 79 -1.69 -0.77 -11.77
CA CYS A 79 -2.60 0.32 -11.46
C CYS A 79 -3.22 0.12 -10.08
N MET A 80 -3.05 1.12 -9.21
CA MET A 80 -3.50 1.09 -7.83
C MET A 80 -5.03 0.92 -7.73
N GLU A 81 -5.80 1.60 -8.57
CA GLU A 81 -7.26 1.58 -8.54
C GLU A 81 -7.88 0.42 -9.30
N ILE A 82 -7.21 -0.09 -10.35
CA ILE A 82 -7.76 -1.14 -11.22
C ILE A 82 -7.65 -2.54 -10.57
N LEU A 83 -6.84 -2.69 -9.52
CA LEU A 83 -6.61 -3.99 -8.87
C LEU A 83 -7.85 -4.65 -8.24
N ALA A 84 -8.99 -3.97 -8.07
CA ALA A 84 -10.30 -4.60 -7.84
C ALA A 84 -11.42 -3.55 -7.71
N GLU A 85 -12.67 -3.97 -7.97
CA GLU A 85 -13.89 -3.39 -7.37
C GLU A 85 -13.80 -3.18 -5.83
N GLY A 86 -12.75 -3.73 -5.21
CA GLY A 86 -12.40 -3.63 -3.82
C GLY A 86 -11.51 -2.46 -3.40
N TYR A 87 -11.05 -1.53 -4.26
CA TYR A 87 -10.25 -0.38 -3.78
C TYR A 87 -11.03 0.43 -2.72
N ARG A 88 -10.38 0.71 -1.58
CA ARG A 88 -10.96 1.43 -0.43
C ARG A 88 -10.10 2.62 -0.02
N GLY A 89 -9.34 3.17 -0.98
CA GLY A 89 -8.51 4.34 -0.78
C GLY A 89 -7.04 4.04 -0.48
N CYS A 90 -6.26 5.10 -0.36
CA CYS A 90 -4.84 5.03 -0.06
C CYS A 90 -4.36 6.16 0.85
N LEU A 91 -3.29 5.90 1.58
CA LEU A 91 -2.61 6.84 2.45
C LEU A 91 -1.25 7.21 1.86
N LEU A 92 -1.02 8.49 1.58
CA LEU A 92 0.30 9.01 1.25
C LEU A 92 1.26 8.86 2.45
N VAL A 93 2.41 8.21 2.24
CA VAL A 93 3.40 7.97 3.31
C VAL A 93 4.79 8.54 3.00
N GLY A 94 5.06 8.95 1.76
CA GLY A 94 6.34 9.52 1.40
C GLY A 94 6.49 9.86 -0.07
N ASN A 95 7.68 10.34 -0.41
CA ASN A 95 8.10 10.59 -1.79
C ASN A 95 9.58 10.20 -1.90
N ILE A 96 9.93 9.57 -3.01
CA ILE A 96 11.29 9.16 -3.34
C ILE A 96 11.72 9.98 -4.54
N ASP A 97 12.71 10.86 -4.40
CA ASP A 97 13.18 11.71 -5.51
C ASP A 97 13.91 10.91 -6.61
N SER A 98 14.59 9.83 -6.22
CA SER A 98 15.32 8.93 -7.11
C SER A 98 15.03 7.49 -6.73
N PHE A 99 14.05 6.90 -7.41
CA PHE A 99 13.67 5.51 -7.18
C PHE A 99 14.78 4.58 -7.67
N SER A 100 15.38 3.85 -6.75
CA SER A 100 16.49 2.95 -7.01
C SER A 100 16.06 1.48 -6.84
N PRO A 101 16.72 0.53 -7.52
CA PRO A 101 16.53 -0.91 -7.29
C PRO A 101 16.74 -1.35 -5.83
N ASP A 102 17.41 -0.52 -5.02
CA ASP A 102 17.60 -0.78 -3.59
C ASP A 102 16.28 -0.80 -2.82
N VAL A 103 15.24 -0.10 -3.29
CA VAL A 103 13.91 -0.12 -2.67
C VAL A 103 13.33 -1.54 -2.67
N ASP A 104 13.31 -2.22 -3.82
CA ASP A 104 12.85 -3.61 -3.91
C ASP A 104 13.69 -4.53 -3.01
N THR A 105 15.01 -4.35 -3.01
CA THR A 105 15.92 -5.12 -2.14
C THR A 105 15.62 -4.93 -0.64
N LEU A 106 15.28 -3.71 -0.22
CA LEU A 106 14.90 -3.40 1.16
C LEU A 106 13.56 -4.08 1.51
N LEU A 107 12.59 -4.03 0.60
CA LEU A 107 11.26 -4.56 0.80
C LEU A 107 11.22 -6.09 0.79
N GLN A 108 12.00 -6.74 -0.08
CA GLN A 108 12.15 -8.19 -0.12
C GLN A 108 12.72 -8.76 1.20
N ARG A 109 13.47 -7.94 1.96
CA ARG A 109 14.02 -8.32 3.28
C ARG A 109 13.04 -8.17 4.43
N VAL A 110 11.84 -7.64 4.21
CA VAL A 110 10.78 -7.63 5.22
C VAL A 110 10.32 -9.07 5.45
N THR A 111 10.36 -9.52 6.71
CA THR A 111 10.02 -10.90 7.04
C THR A 111 8.56 -11.20 6.74
N VAL A 112 8.34 -12.27 5.97
CA VAL A 112 7.02 -12.86 5.74
C VAL A 112 6.87 -14.06 6.66
N TRP A 113 5.86 -14.03 7.54
CA TRP A 113 5.59 -15.12 8.47
C TRP A 113 4.45 -15.99 7.96
N ARG A 114 4.60 -17.32 8.09
CA ARG A 114 3.57 -18.31 7.78
C ARG A 114 3.14 -19.04 9.05
N GLY A 115 1.91 -19.55 9.07
CA GLY A 115 1.32 -20.27 10.20
C GLY A 115 1.02 -19.41 11.43
N ARG A 116 1.03 -18.08 11.30
CA ARG A 116 0.80 -17.14 12.39
C ARG A 116 -0.55 -16.44 12.24
N GLU A 117 -1.45 -16.66 13.19
CA GLU A 117 -2.79 -16.04 13.19
C GLU A 117 -2.74 -14.52 13.44
N ASP A 118 -1.68 -14.03 14.08
CA ASP A 118 -1.46 -12.62 14.39
C ASP A 118 -0.73 -11.85 13.28
N TRP A 119 -0.47 -12.49 12.13
CA TRP A 119 0.30 -11.90 11.04
C TRP A 119 -0.43 -11.97 9.70
N ASN A 120 -0.47 -10.85 8.98
CA ASN A 120 -1.02 -10.73 7.63
C ASN A 120 -0.28 -9.66 6.81
N CYS A 121 -0.81 -9.32 5.62
CA CYS A 121 -0.23 -8.32 4.73
C CYS A 121 -0.13 -6.90 5.33
N GLN A 122 -1.00 -6.53 6.27
CA GLN A 122 -0.91 -5.25 6.98
C GLN A 122 0.34 -5.21 7.86
N ASN A 123 0.66 -6.31 8.55
CA ASN A 123 1.91 -6.40 9.31
C ASN A 123 3.14 -6.29 8.41
N TRP A 124 3.08 -6.88 7.20
CA TRP A 124 4.16 -6.74 6.21
C TRP A 124 4.34 -5.29 5.76
N VAL A 125 3.27 -4.59 5.40
CA VAL A 125 3.33 -3.18 4.99
C VAL A 125 3.92 -2.31 6.10
N LEU A 126 3.52 -2.51 7.35
CA LEU A 126 4.09 -1.77 8.48
C LEU A 126 5.59 -2.03 8.63
N GLY A 127 6.04 -3.28 8.48
CA GLY A 127 7.47 -3.62 8.46
C GLY A 127 8.22 -3.00 7.28
N ALA A 128 7.59 -2.91 6.12
CA ALA A 128 8.12 -2.23 4.95
C ALA A 128 8.32 -0.73 5.20
N LEU A 129 7.32 -0.04 5.76
CA LEU A 129 7.41 1.39 6.08
C LEU A 129 8.53 1.68 7.08
N GLU A 130 8.71 0.86 8.11
CA GLU A 130 9.82 1.03 9.07
C GLU A 130 11.19 0.89 8.40
N ARG A 131 11.36 -0.05 7.46
CA ARG A 131 12.61 -0.16 6.68
C ARG A 131 12.84 1.05 5.79
N LEU A 132 11.81 1.52 5.09
CA LEU A 132 11.92 2.68 4.21
C LEU A 132 12.18 3.97 4.99
N LYS A 133 11.60 4.09 6.18
CA LYS A 133 11.84 5.18 7.13
C LYS A 133 13.31 5.22 7.60
N ALA A 134 13.92 4.06 7.86
CA ALA A 134 15.34 3.97 8.19
C ALA A 134 16.27 4.43 7.05
N CYS A 135 15.76 4.46 5.81
CA CYS A 135 16.44 4.96 4.62
C CYS A 135 16.00 6.38 4.21
N ASN A 136 15.20 7.07 5.03
CA ASN A 136 14.64 8.40 4.77
C ASN A 136 13.70 8.50 3.55
N TYR A 137 13.15 7.38 3.07
CA TYR A 137 12.14 7.39 1.99
C TYR A 137 10.71 7.67 2.51
N VAL A 138 10.48 7.43 3.80
CA VAL A 138 9.21 7.66 4.49
C VAL A 138 9.46 8.65 5.62
N ALA A 139 8.50 9.56 5.85
CA ALA A 139 8.66 10.61 6.84
C ALA A 139 8.80 10.04 8.26
N SER A 140 9.63 10.69 9.09
CA SER A 140 9.99 10.19 10.44
C SER A 140 8.80 10.13 11.41
N ASN A 141 7.73 10.88 11.14
CA ASN A 141 6.49 10.91 11.91
C ASN A 141 5.49 9.82 11.50
N VAL A 142 5.72 9.06 10.42
CA VAL A 142 4.88 7.91 10.07
C VAL A 142 5.09 6.82 11.10
N THR A 143 4.02 6.39 11.76
CA THR A 143 4.02 5.36 12.80
C THR A 143 3.01 4.27 12.45
N ALA A 144 3.20 3.06 12.98
CA ALA A 144 2.29 1.95 12.72
C ALA A 144 0.84 2.25 13.15
N ASP A 145 0.66 2.90 14.29
CA ASP A 145 -0.68 3.28 14.77
C ASP A 145 -1.25 4.45 13.98
N GLY A 146 -0.43 5.41 13.58
CA GLY A 146 -0.84 6.49 12.67
C GLY A 146 -1.37 5.94 11.34
N VAL A 147 -0.63 5.03 10.70
CA VAL A 147 -1.04 4.39 9.45
C VAL A 147 -2.37 3.65 9.60
N ARG A 148 -2.55 2.89 10.69
CA ARG A 148 -3.82 2.20 10.96
C ARG A 148 -4.98 3.18 11.12
N ASN A 149 -4.81 4.19 11.95
CA ASN A 149 -5.86 5.17 12.25
C ASN A 149 -6.25 5.95 10.98
N GLU A 150 -5.26 6.42 10.21
CA GLU A 150 -5.51 7.17 8.98
C GLU A 150 -6.18 6.32 7.90
N LEU A 151 -5.76 5.06 7.72
CA LEU A 151 -6.42 4.14 6.78
C LEU A 151 -7.83 3.76 7.23
N GLU A 152 -8.08 3.64 8.53
CA GLU A 152 -9.42 3.46 9.09
C GLU A 152 -10.30 4.69 8.83
N ASP A 153 -9.77 5.90 9.00
CA ASP A 153 -10.50 7.14 8.73
C ASP A 153 -10.78 7.31 7.23
N ILE A 154 -9.83 6.97 6.36
CA ILE A 154 -10.05 6.88 4.91
C ILE A 154 -11.17 5.90 4.61
N LEU A 155 -11.16 4.71 5.24
CA LEU A 155 -12.21 3.70 5.05
C LEU A 155 -13.59 4.21 5.52
N LYS A 156 -13.67 4.94 6.63
CA LYS A 156 -14.93 5.52 7.12
C LYS A 156 -15.49 6.58 6.16
N ASN A 157 -14.61 7.29 5.47
CA ASN A 157 -14.97 8.32 4.50
C ASN A 157 -15.18 7.76 3.08
N TRP A 158 -14.88 6.48 2.87
CA TRP A 158 -15.14 5.79 1.62
C TRP A 158 -16.66 5.77 1.34
N LYS A 159 -17.03 6.11 0.11
CA LYS A 159 -18.42 6.12 -0.37
C LYS A 159 -18.58 5.05 -1.45
N GLU A 160 -19.81 4.55 -1.57
CA GLU A 160 -20.28 3.62 -2.62
C GLU A 160 -20.89 4.36 -3.81
#